data_AF-A0A428WDS2-F1
#
_entry.id   AF-A0A428WDS2-F1
#
_cell.length_a   1.000
_cell.length_b   1.000
_cell.length_c   1.000
_cell.angle_alpha   90.00
_cell.angle_beta   90.00
_cell.angle_gamma   90.00
#
_symmetry.space_group_name_H-M   'P 1'
#
loop_
_entity.id
_entity.type
_entity.pdbx_description
1 polymer ?
#
loop_
_entity_poly.entity_id
_entity_poly.type
_entity_poly.pdbx_seq_one_letter_code
_entity_poly.pdbx_strand_id
1 'polypeptide(L)'
;MTATNGAGAPCRFCGRRRDPRVPGRNGPICLDCARAGLRVVRDGADRESGAGDVLAAVTSPLAAVCDFCGRRERRTFLGLRRPLLRVDCAARDAVICVDCLDHAGDVLNVALRR
;
A
#
# COMPACT_ATOMS: atom_id res chain seq x y z
N MET A 1 -9.84 -7.03 -18.58
CA MET A 1 -8.76 -6.03 -18.63
C MET A 1 -7.54 -6.63 -17.96
N THR A 2 -6.57 -7.06 -18.76
CA THR A 2 -5.33 -7.72 -18.34
C THR A 2 -4.48 -6.76 -17.53
N ALA A 3 -4.23 -7.08 -16.26
CA ALA A 3 -3.22 -6.41 -15.46
C ALA A 3 -1.88 -6.58 -16.19
N THR A 4 -1.37 -5.51 -16.79
CA THR A 4 -0.02 -5.48 -17.34
C THR A 4 0.91 -5.73 -16.16
N ASN A 5 1.40 -6.96 -16.06
CA ASN A 5 2.29 -7.40 -15.01
C ASN A 5 3.41 -6.36 -14.88
N GLY A 6 3.58 -5.78 -13.70
CA GLY A 6 4.73 -4.95 -13.35
C GLY A 6 6.04 -5.76 -13.30
N ALA A 7 6.24 -6.65 -14.27
CA ALA A 7 7.42 -7.46 -14.47
C ALA A 7 8.59 -6.50 -14.69
N GLY A 8 9.44 -6.36 -13.67
CA GLY A 8 10.61 -5.48 -13.67
C GLY A 8 10.37 -4.05 -13.13
N ALA A 9 9.15 -3.67 -12.79
CA ALA A 9 8.91 -2.38 -12.13
C ALA A 9 9.47 -2.39 -10.69
N PRO A 10 10.15 -1.31 -10.24
CA PRO A 10 10.58 -1.18 -8.86
C PRO A 10 9.39 -1.03 -7.91
N CYS A 11 9.61 -1.30 -6.61
CA CYS A 11 8.61 -1.03 -5.59
C CYS A 11 8.19 0.45 -5.62
N ARG A 12 6.89 0.71 -5.63
CA ARG A 12 6.35 2.07 -5.70
C ARG A 12 6.71 2.93 -4.47
N PHE A 13 6.95 2.30 -3.32
CA PHE A 13 7.19 2.98 -2.04
C PHE A 13 8.66 3.23 -1.71
N CYS A 14 9.58 2.40 -2.20
CA CYS A 14 11.01 2.55 -1.91
C CYS A 14 11.90 2.60 -3.15
N GLY A 15 11.32 2.45 -4.35
CA GLY A 15 12.05 2.43 -5.61
C GLY A 15 12.98 1.22 -5.82
N ARG A 16 13.07 0.29 -4.85
CA ARG A 16 13.95 -0.87 -4.95
C ARG A 16 13.27 -2.04 -5.67
N ARG A 17 14.05 -2.80 -6.43
CA ARG A 17 13.64 -4.09 -7.00
C ARG A 17 13.97 -5.19 -5.99
N ARG A 18 12.97 -5.64 -5.24
CA ARG A 18 13.06 -6.76 -4.29
C ARG A 18 11.84 -7.65 -4.45
N ASP A 19 12.08 -8.95 -4.59
CA ASP A 19 11.06 -9.99 -4.54
C ASP A 19 11.06 -10.64 -3.13
N PRO A 20 9.92 -11.20 -2.67
CA PRO A 20 8.62 -11.21 -3.33
C PRO A 20 7.92 -9.84 -3.31
N ARG A 21 7.04 -9.61 -4.30
CA ARG A 21 6.28 -8.37 -4.48
C ARG A 21 4.85 -8.65 -4.90
N VAL A 22 3.96 -7.73 -4.55
CA VAL A 22 2.53 -7.78 -4.91
C VAL A 22 2.28 -6.76 -6.02
N PRO A 23 1.69 -7.15 -7.15
CA PRO A 23 1.41 -6.23 -8.25
C PRO A 23 0.34 -5.20 -7.84
N GLY A 24 0.45 -4.01 -8.41
CA GLY A 24 -0.51 -2.92 -8.26
C GLY A 24 -0.65 -2.15 -9.57
N ARG A 25 -1.75 -1.42 -9.72
CA ARG A 25 -2.06 -0.69 -10.96
C ARG A 25 -0.96 0.31 -11.34
N ASN A 26 -0.42 1.03 -10.36
CA ASN A 26 0.63 2.04 -10.55
C ASN A 26 2.05 1.52 -10.23
N GLY A 27 2.20 0.22 -10.02
CA GLY A 27 3.46 -0.42 -9.64
C GLY A 27 3.32 -1.36 -8.44
N PRO A 28 4.30 -2.25 -8.24
CA PRO A 28 4.25 -3.25 -7.17
C PRO A 28 4.61 -2.66 -5.80
N ILE A 29 4.25 -3.38 -4.74
CA ILE A 29 4.76 -3.18 -3.36
C ILE A 29 5.63 -4.38 -2.96
N CYS A 30 6.81 -4.13 -2.40
CA CYS A 30 7.69 -5.17 -1.89
C CYS A 30 7.34 -5.60 -0.45
N LEU A 31 7.85 -6.75 -0.03
CA LEU A 31 7.67 -7.28 1.32
C LEU A 31 7.98 -6.27 2.44
N ASP A 32 9.11 -5.58 2.35
CA ASP A 32 9.56 -4.65 3.40
C ASP A 32 8.61 -3.47 3.56
N CYS A 33 8.20 -2.87 2.44
CA CYS A 33 7.25 -1.75 2.44
C CYS A 33 5.85 -2.18 2.88
N ALA A 34 5.40 -3.38 2.50
CA ALA A 34 4.13 -3.93 2.98
C ALA A 34 4.16 -4.12 4.51
N ARG A 35 5.24 -4.71 5.05
CA ARG A 35 5.41 -4.89 6.51
C ARG A 35 5.49 -3.56 7.25
N ALA A 36 6.25 -2.59 6.73
CA ALA A 36 6.37 -1.28 7.36
C ALA A 36 5.01 -0.55 7.37
N GLY A 37 4.28 -0.56 6.25
CA GLY A 37 2.94 0.01 6.18
C GLY A 37 1.95 -0.67 7.15
N LEU A 38 1.98 -2.01 7.26
CA LEU A 38 1.11 -2.73 8.21
C LEU A 38 1.38 -2.30 9.67
N ARG A 39 2.64 -2.00 10.00
CA ARG A 39 2.98 -1.45 11.32
C ARG A 39 2.41 -0.05 11.50
N VAL A 40 2.60 0.84 10.52
CA VAL A 40 2.02 2.20 10.52
C VAL A 40 0.50 2.15 10.75
N VAL A 41 -0.20 1.25 10.08
CA VAL A 41 -1.66 1.07 10.25
C VAL A 41 -2.01 0.60 11.66
N ARG A 42 -1.18 -0.24 12.26
CA ARG A 42 -1.46 -0.88 13.55
C ARG A 42 -1.20 0.05 14.75
N ASP A 43 -0.12 0.81 14.74
CA ASP A 43 0.30 1.64 15.86
C ASP A 43 0.15 3.15 15.60
N GLY A 44 -0.11 3.55 14.35
CA GLY A 44 -0.24 4.95 13.95
C GLY A 44 1.08 5.71 13.91
N ALA A 45 2.21 5.05 14.17
CA ALA A 45 3.52 5.68 14.18
C ALA A 45 4.15 5.62 12.78
N ASP A 46 4.74 6.73 12.37
CA ASP A 46 5.47 6.81 11.11
C ASP A 46 6.63 5.81 11.07
N ARG A 47 6.87 5.23 9.89
CA ARG A 47 7.94 4.25 9.66
C ARG A 47 8.72 4.59 8.42
N GLU A 48 9.97 4.18 8.39
CA GLU A 48 10.78 4.30 7.18
C GLU A 48 10.51 3.12 6.24
N SER A 49 10.47 3.42 4.95
CA SER A 49 10.52 2.44 3.88
C SER A 49 11.92 1.82 3.81
N GLY A 50 12.07 0.74 3.03
CA GLY A 50 13.38 0.15 2.80
C GLY A 50 14.43 1.11 2.22
N ALA A 51 14.03 2.25 1.65
CA ALA A 51 14.93 3.27 1.10
C ALA A 51 15.13 4.49 2.02
N GLY A 52 14.55 4.51 3.21
CA GLY A 52 14.59 5.66 4.13
C GLY A 52 13.46 6.68 3.92
N ASP A 53 12.63 6.51 2.90
CA ASP A 53 11.45 7.37 2.67
C ASP A 53 10.39 7.14 3.77
N VAL A 54 9.79 8.18 4.33
CA VAL A 54 8.79 8.08 5.41
C VAL A 54 7.46 7.53 4.88
N LEU A 55 6.86 6.63 5.65
CA LEU A 55 5.54 6.06 5.51
C LEU A 55 4.68 6.55 6.67
N ALA A 56 3.61 7.27 6.37
CA ALA A 56 2.75 7.92 7.37
C ALA A 56 1.29 7.48 7.24
N ALA A 57 0.58 7.43 8.36
CA ALA A 57 -0.84 7.11 8.41
C ALA A 57 -1.69 8.33 8.03
N VAL A 58 -2.61 8.17 7.07
CA VAL A 58 -3.48 9.26 6.60
C VAL A 58 -4.94 8.81 6.55
N THR A 59 -5.81 9.59 7.18
CA THR A 59 -7.27 9.36 7.21
C THR A 59 -8.06 10.46 6.49
N SER A 60 -7.41 11.58 6.15
CA SER A 60 -8.07 12.75 5.57
C SER A 60 -8.79 12.42 4.25
N PRO A 61 -10.07 12.81 4.07
CA PRO A 61 -10.80 12.61 2.82
C PRO A 61 -10.22 13.42 1.65
N LEU A 62 -9.36 14.41 1.91
CA LEU A 62 -8.66 15.16 0.86
C LEU A 62 -7.39 14.45 0.36
N ALA A 63 -6.89 13.46 1.10
CA ALA A 63 -5.70 12.71 0.71
C ALA A 63 -5.89 11.92 -0.60
N ALA A 64 -4.78 11.63 -1.28
CA ALA A 64 -4.77 10.92 -2.56
C ALA A 64 -5.43 9.53 -2.47
N VAL A 65 -5.95 9.07 -3.62
CA VAL A 65 -6.65 7.78 -3.72
C VAL A 65 -5.66 6.62 -3.59
N CYS A 66 -6.13 5.45 -3.16
CA CYS A 66 -5.28 4.25 -3.16
C CYS A 66 -4.84 3.89 -4.59
N ASP A 67 -3.54 3.73 -4.80
CA ASP A 67 -2.95 3.37 -6.09
C ASP A 67 -3.32 1.96 -6.58
N PHE A 68 -3.81 1.11 -5.68
CA PHE A 68 -4.11 -0.28 -5.96
C PHE A 68 -5.57 -0.50 -6.33
N CYS A 69 -6.51 -0.02 -5.50
CA CYS A 69 -7.94 -0.18 -5.73
C CYS A 69 -8.65 1.09 -6.20
N GLY A 70 -7.97 2.23 -6.27
CA GLY A 70 -8.56 3.52 -6.67
C GLY A 70 -9.53 4.14 -5.65
N ARG A 71 -9.71 3.52 -4.48
CA ARG A 71 -10.68 3.98 -3.46
C ARG A 71 -10.07 5.04 -2.54
N ARG A 72 -10.91 6.01 -2.15
CA ARG A 72 -10.59 7.08 -1.18
C ARG A 72 -11.27 6.89 0.17
N GLU A 73 -12.41 6.23 0.17
CA GLU A 73 -13.30 6.06 1.31
C GLU A 73 -13.96 4.68 1.25
N ARG A 74 -14.48 4.23 2.39
CA ARG A 74 -15.39 3.08 2.43
C ARG A 74 -16.83 3.57 2.42
N ARG A 75 -17.68 2.94 1.64
CA ARG A 75 -19.13 3.12 1.71
C ARG A 75 -19.73 1.97 2.52
N THR A 76 -20.51 2.29 3.54
CA THR A 76 -21.30 1.27 4.25
C THR A 76 -22.49 0.86 3.39
N PHE A 77 -23.14 -0.25 3.76
CA PHE A 77 -24.35 -0.72 3.11
C PHE A 77 -25.47 0.35 3.05
N LEU A 78 -25.53 1.23 4.05
CA LEU A 78 -26.48 2.34 4.13
C LEU A 78 -26.02 3.61 3.37
N GLY A 79 -24.95 3.52 2.58
CA GLY A 79 -24.43 4.66 1.82
C GLY A 79 -23.61 5.68 2.63
N LEU A 80 -23.35 5.42 3.92
CA LEU A 80 -22.53 6.31 4.74
C LEU A 80 -21.05 6.20 4.37
N ARG A 81 -20.38 7.34 4.26
CA ARG A 81 -18.94 7.43 4.00
C ARG A 81 -18.17 7.27 5.31
N ARG A 82 -17.26 6.30 5.37
CA ARG A 82 -16.30 6.15 6.48
C ARG A 82 -14.87 6.46 6.00
N PRO A 83 -14.06 7.14 6.83
CA PRO A 83 -12.66 7.36 6.53
C PRO A 83 -11.96 6.03 6.24
N LEU A 84 -11.23 5.96 5.14
CA LEU A 84 -10.38 4.83 4.82
C LEU A 84 -8.95 5.19 5.20
N LEU A 85 -8.43 4.51 6.24
CA LEU A 85 -7.04 4.62 6.64
C LEU A 85 -6.15 4.19 5.48
N ARG A 86 -5.17 5.03 5.18
CA ARG A 86 -4.19 4.87 4.12
C ARG A 86 -2.80 5.08 4.68
N VAL A 87 -1.83 4.49 4.02
CA VAL A 87 -0.41 4.77 4.21
C VAL A 87 0.03 5.59 3.01
N ASP A 88 0.60 6.75 3.30
CA ASP A 88 1.16 7.67 2.32
C ASP A 88 2.69 7.65 2.39
N CYS A 89 3.33 7.74 1.22
CA CYS A 89 4.75 8.03 1.08
C CYS A 89 4.92 9.25 0.18
N ALA A 90 4.92 10.44 0.81
CA ALA A 90 5.00 11.72 0.12
C ALA A 90 6.21 11.83 -0.84
N ALA A 91 7.38 11.29 -0.44
CA ALA A 91 8.60 11.33 -1.25
C ALA A 91 8.47 10.58 -2.59
N ARG A 92 7.50 9.67 -2.72
CA ARG A 92 7.31 8.83 -3.90
C ARG A 92 5.96 9.01 -4.58
N ASP A 93 5.11 9.88 -4.04
CA ASP A 93 3.72 10.04 -4.48
C ASP A 93 3.02 8.67 -4.58
N ALA A 94 3.06 7.93 -3.46
CA ALA A 94 2.60 6.55 -3.39
C ALA A 94 1.63 6.37 -2.21
N VAL A 95 0.43 5.84 -2.49
CA VAL A 95 -0.62 5.66 -1.48
C VAL A 95 -1.25 4.28 -1.55
N ILE A 96 -1.33 3.61 -0.41
CA ILE A 96 -2.03 2.32 -0.28
C ILE A 96 -3.02 2.35 0.87
N CYS A 97 -4.24 1.88 0.64
CA CYS A 97 -5.22 1.75 1.72
C CYS A 97 -4.98 0.48 2.55
N VAL A 98 -5.46 0.50 3.79
CA VAL A 98 -5.36 -0.64 4.71
C VAL A 98 -5.86 -1.96 4.09
N ASP A 99 -6.97 -1.96 3.35
CA ASP A 99 -7.49 -3.19 2.71
C ASP A 99 -6.51 -3.79 1.69
N CYS A 100 -5.93 -2.95 0.84
CA CYS A 100 -4.97 -3.42 -0.17
C CYS A 100 -3.64 -3.85 0.48
N LEU A 101 -3.30 -3.23 1.60
CA LEU A 101 -2.11 -3.54 2.37
C LEU A 101 -2.25 -4.87 3.12
N ASP A 102 -3.41 -5.13 3.72
CA ASP A 102 -3.75 -6.41 4.33
C ASP A 102 -3.72 -7.54 3.28
N HIS A 103 -4.38 -7.32 2.13
CA HIS A 103 -4.35 -8.27 1.03
C HIS A 103 -2.92 -8.54 0.51
N ALA A 104 -2.09 -7.50 0.41
CA ALA A 104 -0.69 -7.67 0.03
C ALA A 104 0.07 -8.52 1.07
N GLY A 105 -0.19 -8.32 2.36
CA GLY A 105 0.35 -9.14 3.44
C GLY A 105 -0.02 -10.62 3.30
N ASP A 106 -1.28 -10.92 2.98
CA ASP A 106 -1.74 -12.30 2.76
C ASP A 106 -1.05 -12.96 1.57
N VAL A 107 -0.98 -12.26 0.43
CA VAL A 107 -0.30 -12.77 -0.78
C VAL A 107 1.18 -13.04 -0.50
N LEU A 108 1.87 -12.14 0.20
CA LEU A 108 3.27 -12.30 0.57
C LEU A 108 3.48 -13.45 1.54
N ASN A 109 2.58 -13.62 2.51
CA ASN A 109 2.63 -14.75 3.45
C ASN A 109 2.50 -16.10 2.72
N VAL A 110 1.61 -16.21 1.74
CA VAL A 110 1.49 -17.42 0.92
C VAL A 110 2.76 -17.67 0.11
N ALA A 111 3.33 -16.62 -0.48
CA ALA A 111 4.55 -16.73 -1.28
C ALA A 111 5.79 -17.15 -0.45
N LEU A 112 5.88 -16.72 0.82
CA LEU A 112 7.02 -17.02 1.71
C LEU A 112 6.93 -18.40 2.38
N ARG A 113 5.77 -19.05 2.37
CA ARG A 113 5.58 -20.39 2.95
C ARG A 113 5.84 -21.53 1.96
N ARG A 114 6.18 -21.18 0.71
CA ARG A 114 6.59 -22.11 -0.35
C ARG A 114 8.11 -22.12 -0.44
#